data_AF-A0A8D0GMG0-F1
#
_entry.id   AF-A0A8D0GMG0-F1
#
_cell.length_a   1.000
_cell.length_b   1.000
_cell.length_c   1.000
_cell.angle_alpha   90.00
_cell.angle_beta   90.00
_cell.angle_gamma   90.00
#
_symmetry.space_group_name_H-M   'P 1'
#
loop_
_entity.id
_entity.type
_entity.pdbx_description
1 polymer ?
#
loop_
_entity_poly.entity_id
_entity_poly.type
_entity_poly.pdbx_seq_one_letter_code
_entity_poly.pdbx_strand_id
1 'polypeptide(L)'
;MVLLKCQELPEQQPRYLIEDCLPALTSPSTKRFSPSKRKQYYINQAIRNSDLTPKAKGRKSLQRLENTRYLMTLLERDEYTSDEGELPHPATPSIFTEACNNETYMEIWNDFMNRSGEEQERVLLYLEGESKKKNKRRLPAKAEEKWKEHPAYTPKECFQRISRRLRTTLKRGRIPMGTLECLEEELLAFFSVSPRSVYTAMMDNSFERLLLHSLCQYMDLASASKNLFLSLFLLIRL
;
A
#
# COMPACT_ATOMS: atom_id res chain seq x y z
N MET A 1 -31.06 -28.38 25.44
CA MET A 1 -32.38 -27.98 25.95
C MET A 1 -32.20 -26.95 27.04
N VAL A 2 -32.44 -25.67 26.73
CA VAL A 2 -32.88 -24.67 27.69
C VAL A 2 -34.01 -23.92 27.00
N LEU A 3 -35.22 -24.09 27.54
CA LEU A 3 -36.43 -23.38 27.16
C LEU A 3 -36.34 -21.93 27.62
N LEU A 4 -36.67 -20.98 26.73
CA LEU A 4 -37.37 -19.76 27.10
C LEU A 4 -38.62 -19.67 26.23
N LYS A 5 -39.77 -19.60 26.91
CA LYS A 5 -41.11 -19.74 26.33
C LYS A 5 -41.70 -18.35 26.02
N CYS A 6 -42.16 -18.23 24.77
CA CYS A 6 -43.31 -17.50 24.22
C CYS A 6 -43.77 -16.16 24.85
N GLN A 7 -43.95 -15.15 24.00
CA GLN A 7 -45.30 -14.61 23.76
C GLN A 7 -45.43 -13.91 22.39
N GLU A 8 -46.46 -14.27 21.64
CA GLU A 8 -46.88 -13.67 20.36
C GLU A 8 -47.82 -12.45 20.56
N LEU A 9 -47.87 -11.66 19.48
CA LEU A 9 -48.54 -10.37 19.16
C LEU A 9 -50.07 -10.27 19.41
N PRO A 10 -50.68 -9.06 19.35
CA PRO A 10 -51.20 -8.54 18.08
C PRO A 10 -50.98 -7.03 17.81
N GLU A 11 -51.26 -6.68 16.54
CA GLU A 11 -51.02 -5.46 15.76
C GLU A 11 -51.68 -4.15 16.24
N GLN A 12 -51.08 -3.01 15.87
CA GLN A 12 -51.67 -2.02 14.93
C GLN A 12 -50.69 -0.86 14.60
N GLN A 13 -50.45 -0.65 13.30
CA GLN A 13 -49.66 0.46 12.71
C GLN A 13 -50.41 1.80 12.80
N PRO A 14 -49.66 2.92 12.79
CA PRO A 14 -49.85 3.87 11.69
C PRO A 14 -48.58 4.02 10.85
N ARG A 15 -48.75 3.94 9.53
CA ARG A 15 -47.72 4.24 8.53
C ARG A 15 -47.50 5.75 8.49
N TYR A 16 -46.34 6.21 8.96
CA TYR A 16 -45.90 7.58 8.74
C TYR A 16 -44.99 7.61 7.51
N LEU A 17 -45.41 8.41 6.53
CA LEU A 17 -44.77 8.60 5.24
C LEU A 17 -43.38 9.25 5.40
N ILE A 18 -42.46 8.78 4.58
CA ILE A 18 -41.09 9.26 4.44
C ILE A 18 -41.15 10.57 3.62
N GLU A 19 -41.51 11.70 4.22
CA GLU A 19 -41.47 13.00 3.51
C GLU A 19 -41.01 14.20 4.37
N ASP A 20 -40.82 14.06 5.70
CA ASP A 20 -40.63 15.23 6.58
C ASP A 20 -39.29 15.30 7.36
N CYS A 21 -38.23 14.61 6.91
CA CYS A 21 -36.91 14.68 7.57
C CYS A 21 -35.74 15.06 6.67
N LEU A 22 -35.99 15.61 5.47
CA LEU A 22 -34.93 16.21 4.66
C LEU A 22 -34.86 17.72 4.91
N PRO A 23 -33.71 18.27 5.38
CA PRO A 23 -33.50 19.71 5.36
C PRO A 23 -33.57 20.20 3.91
N ALA A 24 -34.36 21.24 3.67
CA ALA A 24 -34.49 21.90 2.38
C ALA A 24 -33.11 22.12 1.76
N LEU A 25 -32.88 21.59 0.56
CA LEU A 25 -31.70 21.88 -0.24
C LEU A 25 -31.68 23.39 -0.49
N THR A 26 -30.88 24.12 0.28
CA THR A 26 -30.48 25.47 -0.08
C THR A 26 -29.78 25.36 -1.41
N SER A 27 -30.45 25.81 -2.48
CA SER A 27 -29.82 25.98 -3.78
C SER A 27 -28.51 26.74 -3.59
N PRO A 28 -27.39 26.32 -4.20
CA PRO A 28 -26.22 27.16 -4.21
C PRO A 28 -26.64 28.42 -4.96
N SER A 29 -26.70 29.54 -4.23
CA SER A 29 -26.82 30.87 -4.81
C SER A 29 -25.69 31.04 -5.83
N THR A 30 -25.96 30.69 -7.09
CA THR A 30 -25.16 31.12 -8.22
C THR A 30 -25.35 32.61 -8.28
N LYS A 31 -24.47 33.35 -7.58
CA LYS A 31 -24.32 34.79 -7.71
C LYS A 31 -24.22 35.06 -9.20
N ARG A 32 -25.30 35.54 -9.81
CA ARG A 32 -25.32 35.93 -11.22
C ARG A 32 -24.42 37.15 -11.34
N PHE A 33 -23.15 36.92 -11.64
CA PHE A 33 -22.22 38.00 -11.92
C PHE A 33 -22.71 38.75 -13.16
N SER A 34 -22.67 40.08 -13.12
CA SER A 34 -22.95 40.87 -14.31
C SER A 34 -22.05 40.41 -15.48
N PRO A 35 -22.50 40.52 -16.73
CA PRO A 35 -21.68 40.18 -17.90
C PRO A 35 -20.30 40.83 -17.86
N SER A 36 -20.19 42.06 -17.33
CA SER A 36 -18.93 42.76 -17.10
C SER A 36 -18.03 42.09 -16.06
N LYS A 37 -18.58 41.67 -14.91
CA LYS A 37 -17.82 40.94 -13.87
C LYS A 37 -17.39 39.55 -14.37
N ARG A 38 -18.22 38.89 -15.18
CA ARG A 38 -17.89 37.60 -15.81
C ARG A 38 -16.76 37.74 -16.84
N LYS A 39 -16.78 38.79 -17.67
CA LYS A 39 -15.69 39.11 -18.60
C LYS A 39 -14.39 39.40 -17.84
N GLN A 40 -14.45 40.22 -16.80
CA GLN A 40 -13.29 40.55 -15.97
C GLN A 40 -12.71 39.31 -15.25
N TYR A 41 -13.56 38.37 -14.83
CA TYR A 41 -13.11 37.10 -14.25
C TYR A 41 -12.25 36.28 -15.22
N TYR A 42 -12.71 36.11 -16.47
CA TYR A 42 -11.94 35.37 -17.47
C TYR A 42 -10.67 36.10 -17.90
N ILE A 43 -10.70 37.44 -18.01
CA ILE A 43 -9.49 38.25 -18.26
C ILE A 43 -8.49 38.05 -17.11
N ASN A 44 -8.93 38.19 -15.87
CA ASN A 44 -8.07 37.99 -14.70
C ASN A 44 -7.55 36.55 -14.60
N GLN A 45 -8.33 35.56 -15.04
CA GLN A 45 -7.92 34.16 -15.05
C GLN A 45 -6.89 33.88 -16.15
N ALA A 46 -7.05 34.46 -17.35
CA ALA A 46 -6.08 34.39 -18.43
C ALA A 46 -4.77 35.08 -18.06
N ILE A 47 -4.84 36.28 -17.45
CA ILE A 47 -3.65 37.00 -16.95
C ILE A 47 -2.92 36.14 -15.91
N ARG A 48 -3.62 35.52 -14.95
CA ARG A 48 -3.02 34.64 -13.92
C ARG A 48 -2.46 33.31 -14.45
N ASN A 49 -2.85 32.92 -15.65
CA ASN A 49 -2.37 31.71 -16.34
C ASN A 49 -1.32 32.04 -17.41
N SER A 50 -0.98 33.32 -17.60
CA SER A 50 0.10 33.74 -18.47
C SER A 50 1.45 33.44 -17.81
N ASP A 51 2.42 32.98 -18.61
CA ASP A 51 3.80 32.74 -18.17
C ASP A 51 4.51 34.00 -17.65
N LEU A 52 3.92 35.18 -17.90
CA LEU A 52 4.41 36.49 -17.49
C LEU A 52 4.03 36.88 -16.05
N THR A 53 3.15 36.13 -15.37
CA THR A 53 2.87 36.36 -13.95
C THR A 53 3.44 35.24 -13.07
N PRO A 54 4.41 35.53 -12.20
CA PRO A 54 5.01 34.52 -11.34
C PRO A 54 4.00 34.10 -10.27
N LYS A 55 3.36 32.94 -10.45
CA LYS A 55 2.82 32.20 -9.30
C LYS A 55 3.98 31.64 -8.48
N ALA A 56 3.79 31.54 -7.17
CA ALA A 56 4.53 30.62 -6.33
C ALA A 56 4.30 29.18 -6.86
N LYS A 57 5.15 28.75 -7.80
CA LYS A 57 5.14 27.39 -8.34
C LYS A 57 5.65 26.49 -7.23
N GLY A 58 4.80 25.61 -6.70
CA GLY A 58 5.25 24.56 -5.79
C GLY A 58 6.34 23.72 -6.45
N ARG A 59 7.20 23.06 -5.66
CA ARG A 59 8.37 22.29 -6.13
C ARG A 59 8.11 21.42 -7.36
N LYS A 60 6.95 20.75 -7.42
CA LYS A 60 6.55 19.90 -8.54
C LYS A 60 6.26 20.67 -9.84
N SER A 61 5.70 21.87 -9.75
CA SER A 61 5.45 22.73 -10.91
C SER A 61 6.73 23.35 -11.44
N LEU A 62 7.64 23.72 -10.52
CA LEU A 62 8.97 24.21 -10.87
C LEU A 62 9.80 23.10 -11.55
N GLN A 63 9.78 21.88 -11.02
CA GLN A 63 10.42 20.72 -11.66
C GLN A 63 9.87 20.45 -13.07
N ARG A 64 8.55 20.57 -13.29
CA ARG A 64 7.96 20.39 -14.62
C ARG A 64 8.48 21.43 -15.61
N LEU A 65 8.58 22.69 -15.17
CA LEU A 65 9.12 23.77 -15.98
C LEU A 65 10.60 23.54 -16.30
N GLU A 66 11.41 23.18 -15.31
CA GLU A 66 12.82 22.85 -15.50
C GLU A 66 13.00 21.67 -16.47
N ASN A 67 12.22 20.61 -16.30
CA ASN A 67 12.24 19.46 -17.23
C ASN A 67 11.87 19.89 -18.65
N THR A 68 10.84 20.73 -18.83
CA THR A 68 10.46 21.23 -20.17
C THR A 68 11.59 22.06 -20.79
N ARG A 69 12.23 22.95 -20.02
CA ARG A 69 13.38 23.73 -20.52
C ARG A 69 14.55 22.83 -20.90
N TYR A 70 14.86 21.85 -20.05
CA TYR A 70 15.92 20.88 -20.31
C TYR A 70 15.69 20.09 -21.61
N LEU A 71 14.46 19.58 -21.82
CA LEU A 71 14.10 18.88 -23.06
C LEU A 71 14.24 19.78 -24.29
N MET A 72 13.83 21.04 -24.19
CA MET A 72 13.98 22.01 -25.28
C MET A 72 15.47 22.22 -25.63
N THR A 73 16.33 22.36 -24.62
CA THR A 73 17.79 22.52 -24.81
C THR A 73 18.46 21.29 -25.40
N LEU A 74 18.00 20.06 -25.07
CA LEU A 74 18.51 18.84 -25.72
C LEU A 74 18.16 18.82 -27.21
N LEU A 75 16.92 19.17 -27.56
CA LEU A 75 16.47 19.23 -28.95
C LEU A 75 17.22 20.33 -29.74
N GLU A 76 17.48 21.48 -29.13
CA GLU A 76 18.29 22.56 -29.75
C GLU A 76 19.74 22.13 -30.01
N ARG A 77 20.29 21.22 -29.21
CA ARG A 77 21.64 20.66 -29.42
C ARG A 77 21.69 19.67 -30.58
N ASP A 78 20.64 18.88 -30.78
CA ASP A 78 20.57 17.91 -31.88
C ASP A 78 20.45 18.60 -33.25
N GLU A 79 19.76 19.75 -33.33
CA GLU A 79 19.55 20.48 -34.59
C GLU A 79 20.77 21.31 -35.05
N TYR A 80 21.73 21.63 -34.16
CA TYR A 80 22.92 22.45 -34.52
C TYR A 80 24.19 21.64 -34.78
N THR A 81 24.12 20.30 -34.79
CA THR A 81 25.26 19.42 -35.11
C THR A 81 25.19 18.95 -36.56
N SER A 82 25.15 19.91 -37.48
CA SER A 82 25.45 19.69 -38.89
C SER A 82 26.85 20.25 -39.19
N ASP A 83 27.90 19.69 -38.59
CA ASP A 83 29.23 19.67 -39.21
C ASP A 83 30.17 18.69 -38.49
N GLU A 84 30.76 17.80 -39.28
CA GLU A 84 31.98 17.01 -39.02
C GLU A 84 32.19 16.32 -37.65
N GLY A 85 31.95 14.99 -37.64
CA GLY A 85 32.99 14.08 -37.16
C GLY A 85 33.02 13.66 -35.68
N GLU A 86 31.96 13.85 -34.89
CA GLU A 86 31.90 13.23 -33.54
C GLU A 86 31.16 11.88 -33.59
N LEU A 87 31.95 10.80 -33.61
CA LEU A 87 31.47 9.46 -33.30
C LEU A 87 30.65 9.51 -32.00
N PRO A 88 29.37 9.09 -32.00
CA PRO A 88 28.61 9.01 -30.76
C PRO A 88 29.34 8.04 -29.84
N HIS A 89 29.84 8.52 -28.70
CA HIS A 89 30.37 7.65 -27.66
C HIS A 89 29.30 6.61 -27.35
N PRO A 90 29.56 5.30 -27.58
CA PRO A 90 28.57 4.29 -27.31
C PRO A 90 28.23 4.38 -25.82
N ALA A 91 26.93 4.52 -25.53
CA ALA A 91 26.44 4.52 -24.16
C ALA A 91 27.05 3.33 -23.42
N THR A 92 27.56 3.56 -22.21
CA THR A 92 28.10 2.49 -21.38
C THR A 92 27.06 1.37 -21.31
N PRO A 93 27.43 0.11 -21.64
CA PRO A 93 26.48 -0.97 -21.70
C PRO A 93 25.73 -1.09 -20.38
N SER A 94 24.42 -1.32 -20.45
CA SER A 94 23.60 -1.57 -19.26
C SER A 94 24.16 -2.79 -18.51
N ILE A 95 23.94 -2.88 -17.20
CA ILE A 95 24.31 -4.05 -16.39
C ILE A 95 23.78 -5.35 -17.03
N PHE A 96 22.60 -5.30 -17.66
CA PHE A 96 22.04 -6.43 -18.41
C PHE A 96 22.83 -6.75 -19.68
N THR A 97 23.28 -5.74 -20.41
CA THR A 97 24.13 -5.89 -21.60
C THR A 97 25.48 -6.49 -21.22
N GLU A 98 26.07 -6.03 -20.11
CA GLU A 98 27.33 -6.58 -19.60
C GLU A 98 27.17 -8.03 -19.12
N ALA A 99 26.09 -8.34 -18.41
CA ALA A 99 25.81 -9.70 -17.93
C ALA A 99 25.57 -10.69 -19.09
N CYS A 100 24.85 -10.29 -20.14
CA CYS A 100 24.60 -11.14 -21.31
C CYS A 100 25.85 -11.32 -22.18
N ASN A 101 26.81 -10.38 -22.13
CA ASN A 101 28.08 -10.47 -22.84
C ASN A 101 29.19 -11.15 -22.02
N ASN A 102 28.90 -11.53 -20.77
CA ASN A 102 29.87 -12.19 -19.90
C ASN A 102 29.95 -13.68 -20.25
N GLU A 103 31.10 -14.09 -20.78
CA GLU A 103 31.36 -15.48 -21.20
C GLU A 103 31.14 -16.48 -20.05
N THR A 104 31.60 -16.16 -18.84
CA THR A 104 31.45 -17.04 -17.68
C THR A 104 29.98 -17.22 -17.28
N TYR A 105 29.18 -16.16 -17.27
CA TYR A 105 27.75 -16.28 -16.96
C TYR A 105 27.00 -17.04 -18.05
N MET A 106 27.36 -16.80 -19.32
CA MET A 106 26.80 -17.52 -20.45
C MET A 106 27.15 -19.02 -20.41
N GLU A 107 28.37 -19.39 -20.03
CA GLU A 107 28.79 -20.78 -19.85
C GLU A 107 28.02 -21.48 -18.73
N ILE A 108 27.90 -20.84 -17.55
CA ILE A 108 27.13 -21.38 -16.43
C ILE A 108 25.66 -21.52 -16.80
N TRP A 109 25.11 -20.53 -17.52
CA TRP A 109 23.73 -20.56 -17.98
C TRP A 109 23.50 -21.68 -19.00
N ASN A 110 24.39 -21.83 -19.98
CA ASN A 110 24.31 -22.90 -20.97
C ASN A 110 24.46 -24.29 -20.31
N ASP A 111 25.38 -24.46 -19.37
CA ASP A 111 25.51 -25.70 -18.61
C ASP A 111 24.22 -26.02 -17.83
N PHE A 112 23.59 -25.02 -17.21
CA PHE A 112 22.32 -25.21 -16.52
C PHE A 112 21.18 -25.58 -17.49
N MET A 113 21.06 -24.86 -18.61
CA MET A 113 19.99 -25.07 -19.59
C MET A 113 20.09 -26.43 -20.31
N ASN A 114 21.31 -26.96 -20.46
CA ASN A 114 21.56 -28.26 -21.11
C ASN A 114 21.40 -29.47 -20.18
N ARG A 115 21.12 -29.27 -18.89
CA ARG A 115 20.84 -30.34 -17.93
C ARG A 115 19.39 -30.85 -18.08
N SER A 116 19.14 -32.08 -17.62
CA SER A 116 17.77 -32.59 -17.53
C SER A 116 16.95 -31.80 -16.49
N GLY A 117 15.62 -31.80 -16.62
CA GLY A 117 14.75 -31.06 -15.69
C GLY A 117 14.93 -31.46 -14.22
N GLU A 118 15.13 -32.76 -13.94
CA GLU A 118 15.40 -33.26 -12.59
C GLU A 118 16.75 -32.75 -12.04
N GLU A 119 17.75 -32.57 -12.90
CA GLU A 119 19.06 -32.00 -12.53
C GLU A 119 18.97 -30.50 -12.27
N GLN A 120 18.19 -29.78 -13.08
CA GLN A 120 17.92 -28.36 -12.87
C GLN A 120 17.26 -28.15 -11.50
N GLU A 121 16.25 -28.96 -11.17
CA GLU A 121 15.57 -28.88 -9.87
C GLU A 121 16.53 -29.15 -8.70
N ARG A 122 17.41 -30.16 -8.82
CA ARG A 122 18.45 -30.44 -7.81
C ARG A 122 19.41 -29.26 -7.61
N VAL A 123 19.83 -28.61 -8.69
CA VAL A 123 20.72 -27.42 -8.63
C VAL A 123 20.00 -26.25 -7.96
N LEU A 124 18.74 -25.99 -8.30
CA LEU A 124 17.94 -24.92 -7.68
C LEU A 124 17.74 -25.15 -6.18
N LEU A 125 17.40 -26.37 -5.77
CA LEU A 125 17.27 -26.74 -4.36
C LEU A 125 18.58 -26.57 -3.58
N TYR A 126 19.70 -26.95 -4.19
CA TYR A 126 21.02 -26.76 -3.58
C TYR A 126 21.34 -25.28 -3.37
N LEU A 127 21.12 -24.43 -4.38
CA LEU A 127 21.34 -22.98 -4.30
C LEU A 127 20.43 -22.31 -3.27
N GLU A 128 19.17 -22.72 -3.20
CA GLU A 128 18.23 -22.24 -2.19
C GLU A 128 18.69 -22.61 -0.77
N GLY A 129 19.14 -23.85 -0.57
CA GLY A 129 19.71 -24.32 0.70
C GLY A 129 20.98 -23.56 1.10
N GLU A 130 21.89 -23.30 0.17
CA GLU A 130 23.11 -22.54 0.41
C GLU A 130 22.83 -21.07 0.76
N SER A 131 21.85 -20.43 0.11
CA SER A 131 21.42 -19.07 0.44
C SER A 131 20.93 -18.94 1.88
N LYS A 132 20.16 -19.94 2.36
CA LYS A 132 19.64 -20.02 3.73
C LYS A 132 20.77 -20.26 4.74
N LYS A 133 21.78 -21.08 4.42
CA LYS A 133 22.95 -21.33 5.29
C LYS A 133 23.87 -20.12 5.41
N LYS A 134 24.12 -19.39 4.33
CA LYS A 134 24.92 -18.15 4.34
C LYS A 134 24.27 -17.05 5.19
N ASN A 135 22.94 -16.97 5.20
CA ASN A 135 22.20 -16.07 6.09
C ASN A 135 22.27 -16.50 7.57
N LYS A 136 22.24 -17.81 7.87
CA LYS A 136 22.35 -18.31 9.26
C LYS A 136 23.71 -18.11 9.90
N ARG A 137 24.80 -18.15 9.12
CA ARG A 137 26.18 -17.94 9.62
C ARG A 137 26.48 -16.51 10.07
N ARG A 138 25.55 -15.55 9.91
CA ARG A 138 25.69 -14.15 10.34
C ARG A 138 25.00 -13.81 11.68
N LEU A 139 24.47 -14.78 12.42
CA LEU A 139 23.78 -14.53 13.69
C LEU A 139 24.54 -15.15 14.87
N PRO A 140 24.79 -14.41 15.97
CA PRO A 140 25.57 -14.91 17.10
C PRO A 140 24.77 -15.90 17.94
N ALA A 141 25.41 -17.03 18.23
CA ALA A 141 24.90 -18.10 19.08
C ALA A 141 25.25 -17.83 20.55
N LYS A 142 24.24 -17.54 21.39
CA LYS A 142 24.19 -17.95 22.79
C LYS A 142 22.73 -18.14 23.19
N ALA A 143 22.38 -19.41 23.36
CA ALA A 143 21.04 -19.90 23.62
C ALA A 143 21.05 -20.61 24.98
N GLU A 144 20.47 -20.00 26.00
CA GLU A 144 19.97 -20.69 27.20
C GLU A 144 18.87 -19.84 27.85
N GLU A 145 17.64 -19.90 27.30
CA GLU A 145 16.36 -19.74 28.05
C GLU A 145 15.18 -20.07 27.10
N LYS A 146 15.13 -21.34 26.72
CA LYS A 146 14.26 -21.95 25.70
C LYS A 146 12.79 -22.07 26.12
N TRP A 147 12.08 -20.98 26.39
CA TRP A 147 10.59 -20.98 26.40
C TRP A 147 9.97 -19.68 25.84
N LYS A 148 10.77 -18.62 25.59
CA LYS A 148 10.31 -17.35 24.98
C LYS A 148 10.51 -17.28 23.45
N GLU A 149 11.06 -18.33 22.84
CA GLU A 149 11.54 -18.34 21.45
C GLU A 149 10.58 -19.12 20.52
N HIS A 150 9.35 -18.65 20.33
CA HIS A 150 8.81 -18.77 18.97
C HIS A 150 9.46 -17.61 18.18
N PRO A 151 10.02 -17.83 16.97
CA PRO A 151 10.65 -16.78 16.15
C PRO A 151 9.70 -15.66 15.70
N ALA A 152 8.48 -15.63 16.26
CA ALA A 152 7.45 -14.67 15.97
C ALA A 152 7.32 -13.51 16.99
N TYR A 153 8.01 -13.49 18.14
CA TYR A 153 7.53 -12.73 19.30
C TYR A 153 8.34 -11.51 19.78
N THR A 154 9.44 -11.08 19.13
CA THR A 154 9.96 -9.76 19.52
C THR A 154 8.99 -8.67 19.04
N PRO A 155 8.59 -7.68 19.88
CA PRO A 155 7.65 -6.63 19.45
C PRO A 155 8.11 -5.90 18.17
N LYS A 156 9.43 -5.85 17.97
CA LYS A 156 10.07 -5.28 16.77
C LYS A 156 9.81 -6.13 15.52
N GLU A 157 9.89 -7.45 15.60
CA GLU A 157 9.56 -8.36 14.49
C GLU A 157 8.06 -8.36 14.19
N CYS A 158 7.20 -8.38 15.23
CA CYS A 158 5.75 -8.25 15.06
C CYS A 158 5.39 -6.94 14.35
N PHE A 159 5.99 -5.83 14.76
CA PHE A 159 5.80 -4.54 14.08
C PHE A 159 6.32 -4.58 12.63
N GLN A 160 7.38 -5.35 12.35
CA GLN A 160 7.90 -5.52 10.99
C GLN A 160 7.00 -6.39 10.08
N ARG A 161 6.09 -7.20 10.62
CA ARG A 161 5.07 -7.91 9.83
C ARG A 161 4.00 -6.99 9.28
N ILE A 162 3.66 -5.95 10.04
CA ILE A 162 2.70 -4.95 9.60
C ILE A 162 3.19 -4.33 8.29
N SER A 163 2.36 -4.32 7.25
CA SER A 163 2.71 -3.83 5.93
C SER A 163 3.26 -2.40 5.97
N ARG A 164 4.21 -2.09 5.07
CA ARG A 164 4.88 -0.77 5.03
C ARG A 164 3.88 0.39 5.02
N ARG A 165 2.77 0.24 4.29
CA ARG A 165 1.69 1.24 4.18
C ARG A 165 0.99 1.46 5.53
N LEU A 166 0.65 0.40 6.24
CA LEU A 166 0.01 0.50 7.56
C LEU A 166 0.97 1.11 8.59
N ARG A 167 2.24 0.69 8.61
CA ARG A 167 3.26 1.30 9.48
C ARG A 167 3.42 2.80 9.26
N THR A 168 3.38 3.27 8.01
CA THR A 168 3.48 4.71 7.73
C THR A 168 2.28 5.49 8.27
N THR A 169 1.10 4.90 8.29
CA THR A 169 -0.10 5.54 8.86
C THR A 169 -0.03 5.56 10.38
N LEU A 170 0.34 4.45 11.01
CA LEU A 170 0.51 4.34 12.48
C LEU A 170 1.55 5.34 13.01
N LYS A 171 2.63 5.58 12.27
CA LYS A 171 3.68 6.56 12.66
C LYS A 171 3.29 8.02 12.48
N ARG A 172 2.29 8.31 11.64
CA ARG A 172 1.89 9.70 11.29
C ARG A 172 0.72 10.22 12.11
N GLY A 173 -0.09 9.33 12.68
CA GLY A 173 -1.26 9.69 13.48
C GLY A 173 -1.04 9.52 14.98
N ARG A 174 -1.77 10.29 15.79
CA ARG A 174 -2.03 9.90 17.18
C ARG A 174 -2.95 8.69 17.15
N ILE A 175 -2.43 7.52 17.49
CA ILE A 175 -3.21 6.29 17.54
C ILE A 175 -4.12 6.38 18.77
N PRO A 176 -5.44 6.25 18.63
CA PRO A 176 -6.35 6.17 19.78
C PRO A 176 -6.10 4.83 20.49
N MET A 177 -5.26 4.88 21.53
CA MET A 177 -4.78 3.67 22.21
C MET A 177 -5.92 2.84 22.79
N GLY A 178 -6.91 3.47 23.42
CA GLY A 178 -8.06 2.75 23.99
C GLY A 178 -8.86 1.97 22.94
N THR A 179 -9.05 2.52 21.75
CA THR A 179 -9.72 1.78 20.66
C THR A 179 -8.89 0.59 20.19
N LEU A 180 -7.57 0.73 20.16
CA LEU A 180 -6.67 -0.35 19.76
C LEU A 180 -6.66 -1.49 20.81
N GLU A 181 -6.65 -1.14 22.09
CA GLU A 181 -6.70 -2.07 23.23
C GLU A 181 -8.01 -2.87 23.22
N CYS A 182 -9.18 -2.22 23.05
CA CYS A 182 -10.45 -2.93 22.97
C CYS A 182 -10.48 -3.95 21.81
N LEU A 183 -9.98 -3.58 20.63
CA LEU A 183 -9.91 -4.50 19.48
C LEU A 183 -8.98 -5.70 19.75
N GLU A 184 -7.89 -5.49 20.47
CA GLU A 184 -6.98 -6.56 20.90
C GLU A 184 -7.64 -7.51 21.89
N GLU A 185 -8.30 -6.97 22.91
CA GLU A 185 -9.03 -7.76 23.91
C GLU A 185 -10.12 -8.61 23.25
N GLU A 186 -10.89 -8.06 22.31
CA GLU A 186 -11.91 -8.80 21.58
C GLU A 186 -11.33 -9.97 20.77
N LEU A 187 -10.23 -9.75 20.04
CA LEU A 187 -9.56 -10.81 19.28
C LEU A 187 -8.99 -11.89 20.19
N LEU A 188 -8.33 -11.50 21.28
CA LEU A 188 -7.75 -12.43 22.25
C LEU A 188 -8.84 -13.25 22.93
N ALA A 189 -9.93 -12.62 23.36
CA ALA A 189 -11.07 -13.30 23.97
C ALA A 189 -11.68 -14.32 23.00
N PHE A 190 -11.90 -13.95 21.75
CA PHE A 190 -12.48 -14.84 20.75
C PHE A 190 -11.59 -16.05 20.41
N PHE A 191 -10.30 -15.81 20.13
CA PHE A 191 -9.36 -16.86 19.75
C PHE A 191 -8.89 -17.72 20.93
N SER A 192 -8.99 -17.21 22.16
CA SER A 192 -8.74 -18.03 23.36
C SER A 192 -9.77 -19.15 23.51
N VAL A 193 -11.02 -18.91 23.12
CA VAL A 193 -12.11 -19.90 23.16
C VAL A 193 -12.09 -20.78 21.91
N SER A 194 -11.80 -20.20 20.74
CA SER A 194 -11.92 -20.89 19.45
C SER A 194 -10.77 -20.56 18.49
N PRO A 195 -9.61 -21.23 18.60
CA PRO A 195 -8.40 -20.85 17.85
C PRO A 195 -8.48 -21.12 16.34
N ARG A 196 -9.46 -21.90 15.86
CA ARG A 196 -9.63 -22.25 14.44
C ARG A 196 -10.88 -21.64 13.80
N SER A 197 -11.61 -20.82 14.54
CA SER A 197 -12.84 -20.18 14.04
C SER A 197 -12.51 -18.94 13.22
N VAL A 198 -13.50 -18.38 12.53
CA VAL A 198 -13.33 -17.13 11.76
C VAL A 198 -14.03 -16.01 12.51
N TYR A 199 -13.27 -15.00 12.92
CA TYR A 199 -13.82 -13.78 13.50
C TYR A 199 -14.42 -12.90 12.40
N THR A 200 -15.64 -12.39 12.54
CA THR A 200 -16.28 -11.47 11.58
C THR A 200 -16.74 -10.23 12.34
N ALA A 201 -16.30 -9.03 11.93
CA ALA A 201 -16.67 -7.77 12.58
C ALA A 201 -17.40 -6.82 11.62
N MET A 202 -18.47 -6.21 12.12
CA MET A 202 -19.17 -5.13 11.42
C MET A 202 -18.51 -3.81 11.83
N MET A 203 -17.92 -3.08 10.88
CA MET A 203 -17.22 -1.83 11.19
C MET A 203 -17.60 -0.72 10.20
N ASP A 204 -18.23 0.33 10.70
CA ASP A 204 -18.59 1.49 9.87
C ASP A 204 -17.42 2.48 9.73
N ASN A 205 -16.49 2.44 10.70
CA ASN A 205 -15.33 3.31 10.73
C ASN A 205 -14.15 2.72 9.92
N SER A 206 -13.80 3.39 8.82
CA SER A 206 -12.66 3.01 7.96
C SER A 206 -11.31 3.05 8.69
N PHE A 207 -11.17 3.88 9.73
CA PHE A 207 -9.94 4.00 10.50
C PHE A 207 -9.78 2.83 11.48
N GLU A 208 -10.83 2.44 12.20
CA GLU A 208 -10.79 1.26 13.08
C GLU A 208 -10.58 -0.03 12.27
N ARG A 209 -11.20 -0.10 11.08
CA ARG A 209 -10.93 -1.15 10.08
C ARG A 209 -9.44 -1.24 9.73
N LEU A 210 -8.77 -0.11 9.58
CA LEU A 210 -7.33 -0.04 9.32
C LEU A 210 -6.50 -0.52 10.54
N LEU A 211 -6.90 -0.13 11.75
CA LEU A 211 -6.25 -0.54 12.99
C LEU A 211 -6.36 -2.05 13.17
N LEU A 212 -7.54 -2.61 12.97
CA LEU A 212 -7.78 -4.04 13.10
C LEU A 212 -6.96 -4.86 12.09
N HIS A 213 -6.84 -4.40 10.84
CA HIS A 213 -5.93 -5.02 9.87
C HIS A 213 -4.46 -4.98 10.31
N SER A 214 -4.06 -3.88 10.96
CA SER A 214 -2.69 -3.73 11.48
C SER A 214 -2.43 -4.67 12.65
N LEU A 215 -3.42 -4.81 13.55
CA LEU A 215 -3.39 -5.70 14.69
C LEU A 215 -3.36 -7.17 14.26
N CYS A 216 -4.17 -7.54 13.26
CA CYS A 216 -4.13 -8.88 12.67
C CYS A 216 -2.72 -9.21 12.16
N GLN A 217 -2.10 -8.31 11.38
CA GLN A 217 -0.73 -8.53 10.89
C GLN A 217 0.31 -8.57 12.01
N TYR A 218 0.09 -7.84 13.09
CA TYR A 218 0.95 -7.87 14.28
C TYR A 218 0.88 -9.25 14.98
N MET A 219 -0.31 -9.81 15.10
CA MET A 219 -0.60 -11.11 15.71
C MET A 219 -0.46 -12.31 14.75
N ASP A 220 0.07 -12.08 13.54
CA ASP A 220 0.24 -13.09 12.49
C ASP A 220 -1.07 -13.73 12.01
N LEU A 221 -2.15 -12.94 12.04
CA LEU A 221 -3.47 -13.29 11.55
C LEU A 221 -3.68 -12.74 10.13
N ALA A 222 -4.21 -13.56 9.23
CA ALA A 222 -4.70 -13.06 7.95
C ALA A 222 -6.01 -12.28 8.15
N SER A 223 -6.20 -11.26 7.31
CA SER A 223 -7.40 -10.42 7.33
C SER A 223 -7.75 -9.97 5.92
N ALA A 224 -9.05 -9.80 5.66
CA ALA A 224 -9.59 -9.29 4.39
C ALA A 224 -10.77 -8.35 4.69
N SER A 225 -11.17 -7.55 3.72
CA SER A 225 -12.26 -6.57 3.86
C SER A 225 -13.04 -6.47 2.54
N LYS A 226 -14.37 -6.32 2.58
CA LYS A 226 -15.26 -6.21 1.40
C LYS A 226 -16.26 -5.04 1.54
N ASN A 227 -15.96 -3.89 0.93
CA ASN A 227 -16.85 -2.69 0.89
C ASN A 227 -17.39 -2.27 2.28
N LEU A 228 -18.71 -2.11 2.46
CA LEU A 228 -19.40 -1.75 3.72
C LEU A 228 -19.25 -2.80 4.83
N PHE A 229 -18.86 -4.03 4.50
CA PHE A 229 -18.70 -5.12 5.44
C PHE A 229 -17.21 -5.42 5.64
N LEU A 230 -16.78 -5.59 6.88
CA LEU A 230 -15.44 -6.08 7.18
C LEU A 230 -15.54 -7.59 7.40
N SER A 231 -15.58 -8.34 6.31
CA SER A 231 -15.44 -9.79 6.39
C SER A 231 -14.00 -10.12 6.79
N LEU A 232 -13.70 -10.14 8.09
CA LEU A 232 -12.45 -10.67 8.59
C LEU A 232 -12.42 -12.17 8.27
N PHE A 233 -11.48 -12.58 7.43
CA PHE A 233 -11.17 -13.98 7.21
C PHE A 233 -9.88 -14.27 7.93
N LEU A 234 -9.98 -15.03 9.02
CA LEU A 234 -8.85 -15.67 9.64
C LEU A 234 -8.36 -16.79 8.72
N LEU A 235 -7.49 -16.45 7.77
CA LEU A 235 -6.65 -17.45 7.11
C LEU A 235 -5.46 -17.71 8.03
N ILE A 236 -5.69 -18.45 9.12
CA ILE A 236 -4.61 -19.25 9.70
C ILE A 236 -4.23 -20.21 8.59
N ARG A 237 -3.14 -19.90 7.88
CA ARG A 237 -2.42 -20.91 7.11
C ARG A 237 -1.93 -21.94 8.12
N LEU A 238 -2.51 -23.14 8.06
CA LEU A 238 -1.73 -24.36 8.31
C LEU A 238 -0.78 -24.56 7.14
#